data_AF-A0A376YAU4-F1
#
_entry.id   AF-A0A376YAU4-F1
#
_cell.length_a   1.000
_cell.length_b   1.000
_cell.length_c   1.000
_cell.angle_alpha   90.00
_cell.angle_beta   90.00
_cell.angle_gamma   90.00
#
_symmetry.space_group_name_H-M   'P 1'
#
loop_
_entity.id
_entity.type
_entity.pdbx_description
1 polymer ?
#
loop_
_entity_poly.entity_id
_entity_poly.type
_entity_poly.pdbx_seq_one_letter_code
_entity_poly.pdbx_strand_id
1 'polypeptide(L)' 'MQPEMAMALLQASHEAGIHTAVETCLHVPWKYIAPSLPYIDLFLADLKHVADAPFKQWTTVTPPECWIT' A
#
# COMPACT_ATOMS: atom_id res chain seq x y z
N MET A 1 7.29 8.00 3.10
CA MET A 1 5.84 7.88 2.77
C MET A 1 5.14 9.18 3.18
N GLN A 2 4.17 9.68 2.41
CA GLN A 2 3.39 10.90 2.68
C GLN A 2 1.88 10.58 2.69
N PRO A 3 1.35 9.97 3.77
CA PRO A 3 -0.01 9.41 3.77
C PRO A 3 -1.12 10.47 3.69
N GLU A 4 -0.94 11.62 4.34
CA GLU A 4 -1.95 12.70 4.34
C GLU A 4 -2.14 13.28 2.94
N MET A 5 -1.04 13.50 2.21
CA MET A 5 -1.09 14.00 0.83
C MET A 5 -1.72 12.98 -0.12
N ALA A 6 -1.36 11.70 0.03
CA ALA A 6 -1.93 10.63 -0.78
C ALA A 6 -3.45 10.51 -0.57
N MET A 7 -3.90 10.55 0.70
CA MET A 7 -5.31 10.54 1.04
C MET A 7 -6.07 11.72 0.41
N ALA A 8 -5.53 12.94 0.53
CA ALA A 8 -6.15 14.13 -0.04
C ALA A 8 -6.30 14.04 -1.58
N LEU A 9 -5.30 13.47 -2.26
CA LEU A 9 -5.35 13.26 -3.71
C LEU A 9 -6.37 12.19 -4.10
N LEU A 10 -6.41 11.07 -3.37
CA LEU A 10 -7.37 9.99 -3.59
C LEU A 10 -8.80 10.48 -3.37
N GLN A 11 -9.04 11.21 -2.28
CA GLN A 11 -10.34 11.80 -1.99
C GLN A 11 -10.78 12.74 -3.12
N ALA A 12 -9.95 13.72 -3.50
CA ALA A 12 -10.29 14.67 -4.56
C ALA A 12 -10.54 13.99 -5.91
N SER A 13 -9.79 12.93 -6.23
CA SER A 13 -9.94 12.17 -7.46
C SER A 13 -11.25 11.37 -7.46
N HIS A 14 -11.54 10.69 -6.35
CA HIS A 14 -12.76 9.90 -6.18
C HIS A 14 -14.02 10.79 -6.21
N GLU A 15 -13.99 11.96 -5.54
CA GLU A 15 -15.06 12.97 -5.59
C GLU A 15 -15.28 13.54 -7.00
N ALA A 16 -14.23 13.59 -7.83
CA ALA A 16 -14.32 13.98 -9.24
C ALA A 16 -14.82 12.85 -10.17
N GLY A 17 -15.16 11.67 -9.63
CA GLY A 17 -15.59 10.50 -10.40
C GLY A 17 -14.45 9.81 -11.15
N ILE A 18 -13.20 10.05 -10.76
CA ILE A 18 -12.02 9.39 -11.33
C ILE A 18 -11.76 8.12 -10.52
N HIS A 19 -11.68 6.98 -11.21
CA HIS A 19 -11.34 5.71 -10.58
C HIS A 19 -9.93 5.77 -9.97
N THR A 20 -9.81 5.42 -8.69
CA THR A 20 -8.55 5.48 -7.94
C THR A 20 -7.95 4.09 -7.76
N ALA A 21 -6.65 3.96 -8.02
CA ALA A 21 -5.90 2.75 -7.78
C ALA A 21 -4.65 3.07 -6.96
N VAL A 22 -4.33 2.22 -5.99
CA VAL A 22 -3.13 2.33 -5.17
C VAL A 22 -2.26 1.09 -5.37
N GLU A 23 -1.01 1.31 -5.79
CA GLU A 23 0.05 0.30 -5.83
C GLU A 23 0.91 0.42 -4.56
N THR A 24 1.20 -0.71 -3.93
CA THR A 24 1.95 -0.74 -2.67
C THR A 24 2.73 -2.03 -2.46
N CYS A 25 3.92 -1.90 -1.89
CA CYS A 25 4.70 -3.01 -1.34
C CYS A 25 4.25 -3.46 0.06
N LEU A 26 3.21 -2.82 0.63
CA LEU A 26 2.66 -3.09 1.98
C LEU A 26 3.66 -2.94 3.15
N HIS A 27 4.81 -2.32 2.90
CA HIS A 27 5.85 -2.07 3.90
C HIS A 27 5.63 -0.75 4.66
N VAL A 28 4.40 -0.53 5.14
CA VAL A 28 4.03 0.63 5.96
C VAL A 28 2.97 0.23 7.00
N PRO A 29 2.92 0.88 8.18
CA PRO A 29 1.88 0.61 9.17
C PRO A 29 0.47 0.82 8.63
N TRP A 30 -0.45 -0.09 8.97
CA TRP A 30 -1.85 -0.04 8.52
C TRP A 30 -2.58 1.26 8.87
N LYS A 31 -2.25 1.88 10.00
CA LYS A 31 -2.80 3.18 10.43
C LYS A 31 -2.66 4.29 9.39
N TYR A 32 -1.69 4.19 8.48
CA TYR A 32 -1.48 5.15 7.41
C TYR A 32 -2.29 4.85 6.14
N ILE A 33 -2.70 3.58 5.95
CA ILE A 33 -3.50 3.14 4.80
C ILE A 33 -4.99 3.27 5.12
N ALA A 34 -5.40 2.84 6.31
CA ALA A 34 -6.79 2.72 6.73
C ALA A 34 -7.67 3.96 6.45
N PRO A 35 -7.20 5.21 6.67
CA PRO A 35 -7.99 6.41 6.39
C PRO A 35 -8.28 6.63 4.89
N SER A 36 -7.46 6.08 3.99
CA SER A 36 -7.60 6.27 2.54
C SER A 36 -8.52 5.21 1.90
N LEU A 37 -8.85 4.12 2.59
CA LEU A 37 -9.65 3.01 2.05
C LEU A 37 -10.98 3.42 1.40
N PRO A 38 -11.75 4.37 1.94
CA PRO A 38 -13.01 4.78 1.32
C PRO A 38 -12.86 5.41 -0.07
N TYR A 39 -11.66 5.87 -0.43
CA TYR A 39 -11.35 6.57 -1.67
C TYR A 39 -10.48 5.74 -2.61
N ILE A 40 -10.39 4.43 -2.41
CA ILE A 40 -9.57 3.52 -3.23
C ILE A 40 -10.48 2.46 -3.82
N ASP A 41 -10.61 2.46 -5.14
CA ASP A 41 -11.42 1.46 -5.86
C ASP A 41 -10.64 0.15 -6.08
N LEU A 42 -9.32 0.25 -6.25
CA LEU A 42 -8.45 -0.90 -6.51
C LEU A 42 -7.14 -0.85 -5.73
N PHE A 43 -6.81 -1.94 -5.05
CA PHE A 43 -5.50 -2.19 -4.47
C PHE A 43 -4.67 -3.13 -5.33
N LEU A 44 -3.44 -2.74 -5.60
CA LEU A 44 -2.41 -3.54 -6.25
C LEU A 44 -1.29 -3.75 -5.24
N ALA A 45 -0.99 -5.01 -4.92
CA ALA A 45 0.06 -5.36 -3.97
C ALA A 45 1.19 -6.11 -4.68
N ASP A 46 2.42 -5.69 -4.42
CA ASP A 46 3.61 -6.36 -4.94
C ASP A 46 3.85 -7.70 -4.23
N LEU A 47 3.64 -8.81 -4.93
CA LEU A 47 4.08 -10.14 -4.48
C LEU A 47 5.48 -10.43 -5.00
N LYS A 48 6.50 -10.16 -4.19
CA LYS A 48 7.92 -10.30 -4.61
C LYS A 48 8.42 -11.75 -4.55
N HIS A 49 8.19 -12.44 -3.43
CA HIS A 49 8.43 -13.89 -3.31
C HIS A 49 7.70 -14.43 -2.07
N VAL A 50 7.25 -15.67 -2.12
CA VAL A 50 6.51 -16.32 -1.01
C VAL A 50 7.46 -16.95 0.04
N ALA A 51 8.74 -17.11 -0.30
CA ALA A 51 9.72 -17.78 0.56
C ALA A 51 10.67 -16.75 1.17
N ASP A 52 10.92 -16.87 2.46
CA ASP A 52 11.65 -15.86 3.24
C ASP A 52 13.09 -15.63 2.76
N ALA A 53 13.81 -16.69 2.39
CA ALA A 53 15.20 -16.59 1.95
C ALA A 53 15.36 -15.75 0.65
N PRO A 54 14.67 -16.08 -0.47
CA PRO A 54 14.73 -15.25 -1.67
C PRO A 54 14.07 -13.87 -1.46
N PHE A 55 13.00 -13.77 -0.66
CA PHE A 55 12.39 -12.49 -0.31
C PHE A 55 13.40 -11.54 0.36
N LYS A 56 14.10 -12.02 1.39
CA LYS A 56 15.11 -11.24 2.12
C LYS A 56 16.30 -10.89 1.24
N GLN A 57 16.73 -11.81 0.38
CA GLN A 57 17.83 -11.55 -0.56
C GLN A 57 17.53 -10.38 -1.50
N TRP A 58 16.28 -10.25 -1.98
CA TRP A 58 15.93 -9.25 -2.99
C TRP A 58 15.33 -7.97 -2.43
N THR A 59 14.73 -8.01 -1.23
CA THR A 59 14.08 -6.85 -0.61
C THR A 59 14.87 -6.25 0.52
N THR A 60 15.88 -6.96 1.06
CA THR A 60 16.63 -6.62 2.28
C THR A 60 15.77 -6.51 3.56
N VAL A 61 14.46 -6.76 3.45
CA VAL A 61 13.47 -6.73 4.55
C VAL A 61 13.27 -8.14 5.09
N THR A 62 13.05 -8.28 6.39
CA THR A 62 12.72 -9.57 7.01
C THR A 62 11.24 -9.61 7.37
N PRO A 63 10.50 -10.69 7.03
CA PRO A 63 9.16 -10.93 7.58
C PRO A 63 9.14 -10.83 9.12
N PRO A 64 8.14 -10.19 9.77
CA PRO A 64 6.84 -9.79 9.25
C PRO A 64 6.70 -8.30 8.90
N GLU A 65 7.80 -7.55 8.75
CA GLU A 65 7.77 -6.10 8.49
C GLU A 65 7.07 -5.71 7.16
N CYS A 66 6.68 -6.69 6.34
CA CYS A 66 5.93 -6.51 5.09
C CYS A 66 4.52 -7.11 5.11
N TRP A 67 4.10 -7.79 6.18
CA TRP A 67 2.76 -8.38 6.24
C TRP A 67 1.84 -7.39 6.95
N ILE A 68 0.66 -7.20 6.35
CA ILE A 68 -0.42 -6.39 6.91
C ILE A 68 -0.88 -7.04 8.23
N THR A 69 -0.23 -6.72 9.34
CA THR A 69 -0.70 -6.99 10.71
C THR A 69 -0.60 -5.74 11.54
#